data_AF-A0A1H0ZBW5-F1
#
_entry.id   AF-A0A1H0ZBW5-F1
#
_cell.length_a   1.000
_cell.length_b   1.000
_cell.length_c   1.000
_cell.angle_alpha   90.00
_cell.angle_beta   90.00
_cell.angle_gamma   90.00
#
_symmetry.space_group_name_H-M   'P 1'
#
loop_
_entity.id
_entity.type
_entity.pdbx_description
1 polymer ?
#
loop_
_entity_poly.entity_id
_entity_poly.type
_entity_poly.pdbx_seq_one_letter_code
_entity_poly.pdbx_strand_id
1 'polypeptide(L)'
;MGQWFNGPGEDLATVARATGYPVVEVPGWRGRGHGPLDDYVGVVVCHHTAGPEPEETAENFPSLALVRDGRQDLAGPLAHYGIGYDGTVYVVAAGLAYHAGAGSWAGLSGNSVALGIEAEDSGDGDWTGQQRDVYPRLVARLCLFLGIESSRVCAHREWAPERKEDPAGIDMRRLRARVAHYLRSPDEIPRGAASTFEDHG
;
A
#
# COMPACT_ATOMS: atom_id res chain seq x y z
N MET A 1 -18.52 1.27 -15.63
CA MET A 1 -17.86 0.04 -15.17
C MET A 1 -16.40 0.17 -15.58
N GLY A 2 -15.56 0.66 -14.66
CA GLY A 2 -14.17 1.03 -14.98
C GLY A 2 -13.33 -0.20 -15.23
N GLN A 3 -13.00 -0.44 -16.50
CA GLN A 3 -12.04 -1.47 -16.91
C GLN A 3 -10.64 -0.89 -16.78
N TRP A 4 -10.08 -0.96 -15.56
CA TRP A 4 -8.66 -0.66 -15.31
C TRP A 4 -7.95 -1.93 -14.91
N PHE A 5 -7.65 -2.74 -15.93
CA PHE A 5 -6.73 -3.86 -15.85
C PHE A 5 -5.92 -3.76 -17.14
N ASN A 6 -4.66 -3.33 -17.04
CA ASN A 6 -3.75 -3.06 -18.17
C ASN A 6 -3.25 -4.37 -18.83
N GLY A 7 -4.20 -5.22 -19.18
CA GLY A 7 -4.03 -6.53 -19.80
C GLY A 7 -5.18 -7.44 -19.40
N PRO A 8 -5.67 -8.33 -20.28
CA PRO A 8 -6.60 -9.38 -19.87
C PRO A 8 -5.94 -10.24 -18.77
N GLY A 9 -6.44 -10.14 -17.53
CA GLY A 9 -6.05 -11.01 -16.42
C GLY A 9 -5.17 -10.40 -15.33
N GLU A 10 -4.76 -9.13 -15.42
CA GLU A 10 -4.11 -8.45 -14.28
C GLU A 10 -5.16 -7.85 -13.36
N ASP A 11 -5.08 -8.07 -12.05
CA ASP A 11 -5.87 -7.40 -11.02
C ASP A 11 -5.01 -7.03 -9.81
N LEU A 12 -5.60 -6.41 -8.78
CA LEU A 12 -4.84 -6.05 -7.58
C LEU A 12 -4.22 -7.27 -6.87
N ALA A 13 -4.81 -8.46 -7.00
CA ALA A 13 -4.21 -9.66 -6.45
C ALA A 13 -3.04 -10.17 -7.30
N THR A 14 -3.06 -10.04 -8.62
CA THR A 14 -1.87 -10.34 -9.44
C THR A 14 -0.73 -9.35 -9.20
N VAL A 15 -1.06 -8.07 -8.96
CA VAL A 15 -0.09 -7.05 -8.55
C VAL A 15 0.61 -7.44 -7.23
N ALA A 16 -0.16 -7.84 -6.21
CA ALA A 16 0.40 -8.32 -4.94
C ALA A 16 1.29 -9.55 -5.14
N ARG A 17 0.83 -10.56 -5.91
CA ARG A 17 1.59 -11.81 -6.13
C ARG A 17 2.92 -11.57 -6.83
N ALA A 18 3.00 -10.57 -7.71
CA ALA A 18 4.22 -10.23 -8.43
C ALA A 18 5.35 -9.72 -7.51
N THR A 19 5.08 -9.43 -6.24
CA THR A 19 6.12 -9.13 -5.24
C THR A 19 6.90 -10.36 -4.78
N GLY A 20 6.38 -11.58 -5.02
CA GLY A 20 6.97 -12.83 -4.50
C GLY A 20 6.72 -13.07 -2.99
N TYR A 21 5.97 -12.20 -2.32
CA TYR A 21 5.53 -12.40 -0.93
C TYR A 21 4.22 -13.20 -0.88
N PRO A 22 3.90 -13.82 0.28
CA PRO A 22 2.58 -14.42 0.50
C PRO A 22 1.47 -13.39 0.29
N VAL A 23 0.34 -13.83 -0.29
CA VAL A 23 -0.80 -12.96 -0.58
C VAL A 23 -2.07 -13.55 0.02
N VAL A 24 -2.82 -12.71 0.72
CA VAL A 24 -4.16 -13.02 1.23
C VAL A 24 -5.18 -12.18 0.46
N GLU A 25 -6.02 -12.81 -0.33
CA GLU A 25 -7.21 -12.16 -0.88
C GLU A 25 -8.28 -12.08 0.20
N VAL A 26 -8.55 -10.88 0.74
CA VAL A 26 -9.57 -10.72 1.77
C VAL A 26 -10.94 -11.03 1.15
N PRO A 27 -11.78 -11.91 1.77
CA PRO A 27 -13.05 -12.31 1.19
C PRO A 27 -13.88 -11.12 0.71
N GLY A 28 -14.34 -11.12 -0.54
CA GLY A 28 -15.14 -10.03 -1.11
C GLY A 28 -14.38 -8.81 -1.63
N TRP A 29 -13.04 -8.79 -1.61
CA TRP A 29 -12.24 -7.60 -2.00
C TRP A 29 -12.57 -7.05 -3.39
N ARG A 30 -12.88 -7.91 -4.36
CA ARG A 30 -13.23 -7.51 -5.75
C ARG A 30 -14.45 -6.60 -5.84
N GLY A 31 -15.39 -6.73 -4.90
CA GLY A 31 -16.59 -5.91 -4.82
C GLY A 31 -16.55 -4.84 -3.72
N ARG A 32 -15.47 -4.76 -2.94
CA ARG A 32 -15.37 -3.85 -1.79
C ARG A 32 -14.90 -2.46 -2.23
N GLY A 33 -15.60 -1.43 -1.76
CA GLY A 33 -15.30 -0.02 -1.99
C GLY A 33 -16.57 0.82 -1.91
N HIS A 34 -16.41 2.14 -1.88
CA HIS A 34 -17.53 3.12 -1.84
C HIS A 34 -17.96 3.60 -3.23
N GLY A 35 -17.78 2.74 -4.23
CA GLY A 35 -17.97 3.08 -5.64
C GLY A 35 -16.70 2.86 -6.45
N PRO A 36 -16.72 3.22 -7.74
CA PRO A 36 -15.55 3.11 -8.60
C PRO A 36 -14.47 4.13 -8.21
N LEU A 37 -13.22 3.80 -8.53
CA LEU A 37 -12.16 4.79 -8.68
C LEU A 37 -12.40 5.64 -9.93
N ASP A 38 -11.71 6.77 -10.04
CA ASP A 38 -11.78 7.62 -11.23
C ASP A 38 -11.13 6.96 -12.45
N ASP A 39 -11.39 7.54 -13.63
CA ASP A 39 -10.75 7.12 -14.88
C ASP A 39 -9.23 7.33 -14.88
N TYR A 40 -8.69 8.09 -13.92
CA TYR A 40 -7.25 8.21 -13.75
C TYR A 40 -6.87 8.09 -12.29
N VAL A 41 -6.22 6.98 -11.96
CA VAL A 41 -5.65 6.70 -10.64
C VAL A 41 -4.15 6.96 -10.72
N GLY A 42 -3.74 8.12 -10.22
CA GLY A 42 -2.43 8.69 -10.50
C GLY A 42 -1.49 8.78 -9.30
N VAL A 43 -1.89 8.25 -8.13
CA VAL A 43 -1.10 8.33 -6.88
C VAL A 43 -1.16 7.01 -6.12
N VAL A 44 -0.03 6.63 -5.51
CA VAL A 44 0.01 5.62 -4.44
C VAL A 44 0.33 6.32 -3.14
N VAL A 45 -0.53 6.15 -2.13
CA VAL A 45 -0.34 6.76 -0.80
C VAL A 45 0.07 5.68 0.19
N CYS A 46 1.21 5.87 0.82
CA CYS A 46 1.78 4.99 1.83
C CYS A 46 1.31 5.42 3.22
N HIS A 47 0.78 4.47 4.00
CA HIS A 47 0.31 4.65 5.37
C HIS A 47 1.00 3.67 6.33
N HIS A 48 0.85 3.92 7.62
CA HIS A 48 0.88 2.89 8.65
C HIS A 48 -0.46 2.83 9.38
N THR A 49 -0.71 1.75 10.09
CA THR A 49 -1.96 1.52 10.81
C THR A 49 -2.04 2.21 12.17
N ALA A 50 -0.90 2.44 12.84
CA ALA A 50 -0.82 2.77 14.27
C ALA A 50 -1.58 1.73 15.13
N GLY A 51 -1.31 0.45 14.83
CA GLY A 51 -1.96 -0.70 15.45
C GLY A 51 -1.23 -1.21 16.71
N PRO A 52 -1.65 -2.36 17.27
CA PRO A 52 -0.95 -3.01 18.37
C PRO A 52 0.45 -3.45 17.96
N GLU A 53 1.42 -3.45 18.89
CA GLU A 53 2.78 -3.96 18.64
C GLU A 53 2.79 -5.47 18.31
N PRO A 54 3.80 -5.97 17.57
CA PRO A 54 3.89 -7.39 17.22
C PRO A 54 3.89 -8.32 18.44
N GLU A 55 4.52 -7.93 19.55
CA GLU A 55 4.53 -8.69 20.80
C GLU A 55 3.19 -8.70 21.55
N GLU A 56 2.31 -7.73 21.28
CA GLU A 56 1.00 -7.61 21.92
C GLU A 56 -0.07 -8.46 21.22
N THR A 57 0.23 -8.97 20.02
CA THR A 57 -0.71 -9.75 19.21
C THR A 57 -0.09 -11.05 18.67
N ALA A 58 -0.91 -12.10 18.57
CA ALA A 58 -0.53 -13.30 17.83
C ALA A 58 -0.87 -13.22 16.33
N GLU A 59 -1.49 -12.12 15.91
CA GLU A 59 -1.94 -11.90 14.54
C GLU A 59 -0.86 -11.17 13.72
N ASN A 60 -0.69 -11.59 12.47
CA ASN A 60 0.27 -10.97 11.56
C ASN A 60 -0.17 -9.58 11.06
N PHE A 61 -1.48 -9.34 10.98
CA PHE A 61 -2.06 -8.06 10.55
C PHE A 61 -3.29 -7.74 11.44
N PRO A 62 -3.08 -7.41 12.73
CA PRO A 62 -4.16 -7.16 13.70
C PRO A 62 -5.14 -6.07 13.24
N SER A 63 -4.68 -5.10 12.45
CA SER A 63 -5.50 -4.02 11.93
C SER A 63 -6.40 -4.44 10.77
N LEU A 64 -6.38 -5.70 10.29
CA LEU A 64 -7.15 -6.15 9.14
C LEU A 64 -8.65 -5.83 9.25
N ALA A 65 -9.27 -6.06 10.41
CA ALA A 65 -10.70 -5.76 10.60
C ALA A 65 -10.98 -4.26 10.48
N LEU A 66 -10.13 -3.42 11.09
CA LEU A 66 -10.21 -1.96 10.99
C LEU A 66 -10.02 -1.49 9.55
N VAL A 67 -9.01 -1.99 8.84
CA VAL A 67 -8.75 -1.60 7.45
C VAL A 67 -9.88 -2.06 6.52
N ARG A 68 -10.45 -3.25 6.77
CA ARG A 68 -11.54 -3.81 5.96
C ARG A 68 -12.88 -3.12 6.18
N ASP A 69 -13.27 -2.96 7.44
CA ASP A 69 -14.64 -2.58 7.83
C ASP A 69 -14.73 -1.12 8.28
N GLY A 70 -13.60 -0.50 8.62
CA GLY A 70 -13.51 0.84 9.15
C GLY A 70 -13.77 0.90 10.66
N ARG A 71 -14.11 2.10 11.10
CA ARG A 71 -14.41 2.46 12.49
C ARG A 71 -15.73 3.22 12.55
N GLN A 72 -16.22 3.48 13.76
CA GLN A 72 -17.56 4.05 14.00
C GLN A 72 -17.84 5.34 13.20
N ASP A 73 -16.84 6.19 13.04
CA ASP A 73 -16.93 7.49 12.35
C ASP A 73 -16.38 7.46 10.91
N LEU A 74 -15.87 6.32 10.42
CA LEU A 74 -15.37 6.18 9.06
C LEU A 74 -15.52 4.74 8.55
N ALA A 75 -16.47 4.53 7.64
CA ALA A 75 -16.71 3.23 7.05
C ALA A 75 -15.55 2.75 6.17
N GLY A 76 -15.19 1.47 6.29
CA GLY A 76 -14.19 0.83 5.44
C GLY A 76 -14.69 0.61 4.00
N PRO A 77 -13.79 0.29 3.06
CA PRO A 77 -12.37 0.00 3.30
C PRO A 77 -11.54 1.26 3.51
N LEU A 78 -10.51 1.15 4.35
CA LEU A 78 -9.54 2.21 4.63
C LEU A 78 -8.25 2.05 3.81
N ALA A 79 -8.14 1.02 2.97
CA ALA A 79 -7.04 0.85 2.01
C ALA A 79 -7.39 -0.17 0.93
N HIS A 80 -6.57 -0.22 -0.12
CA HIS A 80 -6.65 -1.26 -1.15
C HIS A 80 -5.79 -2.47 -0.77
N TYR A 81 -4.65 -2.21 -0.11
CA TYR A 81 -3.76 -3.24 0.41
C TYR A 81 -3.46 -3.08 1.90
N GLY A 82 -3.22 -4.22 2.53
CA GLY A 82 -2.60 -4.37 3.84
C GLY A 82 -1.21 -5.00 3.73
N ILE A 83 -0.27 -4.70 4.63
CA ILE A 83 1.00 -5.43 4.79
C ILE A 83 1.16 -5.82 6.26
N GLY A 84 1.18 -7.13 6.54
CA GLY A 84 1.43 -7.65 7.90
C GLY A 84 2.91 -7.64 8.27
N TYR A 85 3.21 -7.95 9.54
CA TYR A 85 4.58 -7.94 10.08
C TYR A 85 5.54 -8.89 9.35
N ASP A 86 5.07 -10.04 8.87
CA ASP A 86 5.87 -10.99 8.09
C ASP A 86 6.04 -10.62 6.59
N GLY A 87 5.47 -9.48 6.17
CA GLY A 87 5.44 -9.01 4.79
C GLY A 87 4.33 -9.61 3.92
N THR A 88 3.43 -10.42 4.46
CA THR A 88 2.24 -10.89 3.75
C THR A 88 1.40 -9.70 3.28
N VAL A 89 1.05 -9.71 2.00
CA VAL A 89 0.24 -8.66 1.37
C VAL A 89 -1.24 -9.08 1.37
N TYR A 90 -2.08 -8.26 2.00
CA TYR A 90 -3.53 -8.46 2.06
C TYR A 90 -4.19 -7.61 0.98
N VAL A 91 -4.99 -8.20 0.11
CA VAL A 91 -5.76 -7.46 -0.91
C VAL A 91 -7.14 -7.19 -0.34
N VAL A 92 -7.42 -5.93 -0.01
CA VAL A 92 -8.58 -5.53 0.80
C VAL A 92 -9.73 -5.01 -0.07
N ALA A 93 -9.46 -4.18 -1.07
CA ALA A 93 -10.51 -3.53 -1.85
C ALA A 93 -10.08 -3.25 -3.28
N ALA A 94 -11.04 -3.34 -4.22
CA ALA A 94 -10.84 -2.99 -5.62
C ALA A 94 -11.46 -1.64 -6.00
N GLY A 95 -12.48 -1.19 -5.25
CA GLY A 95 -13.12 0.12 -5.44
C GLY A 95 -12.54 1.17 -4.50
N LEU A 96 -13.17 2.35 -4.50
CA LEU A 96 -12.77 3.52 -3.72
C LEU A 96 -12.64 3.18 -2.22
N ALA A 97 -11.47 3.44 -1.64
CA ALA A 97 -11.18 3.33 -0.22
C ALA A 97 -11.00 4.70 0.45
N TYR A 98 -11.48 4.86 1.69
CA TYR A 98 -11.41 6.13 2.44
C TYR A 98 -10.09 6.29 3.21
N HIS A 99 -8.98 6.32 2.48
CA HIS A 99 -7.63 6.27 3.06
C HIS A 99 -6.93 7.64 3.13
N ALA A 100 -7.02 8.48 2.09
CA ALA A 100 -6.21 9.70 1.99
C ALA A 100 -6.91 10.95 2.57
N GLY A 101 -8.24 11.03 2.40
CA GLY A 101 -9.03 12.18 2.84
C GLY A 101 -8.59 13.50 2.20
N ALA A 102 -8.84 14.61 2.92
CA ALA A 102 -8.57 15.97 2.41
C ALA A 102 -7.05 16.25 2.28
N GLY A 103 -6.56 16.40 1.06
CA GLY A 103 -5.16 16.66 0.78
C GLY A 103 -4.90 16.57 -0.72
N SER A 104 -3.64 16.66 -1.12
CA SER A 104 -3.27 16.55 -2.52
C SER A 104 -1.82 16.15 -2.71
N TRP A 105 -1.55 15.43 -3.78
CA TRP A 105 -0.19 15.16 -4.23
C TRP A 105 -0.11 15.23 -5.75
N ALA A 106 0.96 15.83 -6.27
CA ALA A 106 1.23 15.93 -7.70
C ALA A 106 0.04 16.46 -8.55
N GLY A 107 -0.72 17.41 -8.01
CA GLY A 107 -1.87 18.05 -8.65
C GLY A 107 -3.18 17.26 -8.59
N LEU A 108 -3.22 16.15 -7.85
CA LEU A 108 -4.40 15.30 -7.67
C LEU A 108 -4.90 15.37 -6.22
N SER A 109 -6.21 15.27 -6.04
CA SER A 109 -6.86 15.29 -4.72
C SER A 109 -8.08 14.36 -4.69
N GLY A 110 -8.47 13.94 -3.48
CA GLY A 110 -9.55 12.99 -3.25
C GLY A 110 -9.10 11.53 -3.22
N ASN A 111 -9.97 10.67 -2.69
CA ASN A 111 -9.68 9.23 -2.56
C ASN A 111 -9.80 8.47 -3.88
N SER A 112 -10.61 8.96 -4.83
CA SER A 112 -10.91 8.28 -6.10
C SER A 112 -9.72 8.21 -7.07
N VAL A 113 -8.71 9.07 -6.87
CA VAL A 113 -7.53 9.20 -7.74
C VAL A 113 -6.29 8.48 -7.20
N ALA A 114 -6.42 7.75 -6.09
CA ALA A 114 -5.28 7.17 -5.39
C ALA A 114 -5.52 5.72 -4.92
N LEU A 115 -4.43 4.95 -4.84
CA LEU A 115 -4.42 3.66 -4.14
C LEU A 115 -3.66 3.77 -2.82
N GLY A 116 -4.35 3.49 -1.70
CA GLY A 116 -3.75 3.38 -0.37
C GLY A 116 -3.20 1.98 -0.03
N ILE A 117 -2.05 1.96 0.65
CA ILE A 117 -1.47 0.78 1.31
C ILE A 117 -1.36 1.07 2.81
N GLU A 118 -1.99 0.24 3.64
CA GLU A 118 -1.84 0.25 5.09
C GLU A 118 -0.87 -0.85 5.50
N ALA A 119 0.23 -0.51 6.16
CA ALA A 119 1.19 -1.49 6.62
C ALA A 119 1.26 -1.46 8.15
N GLU A 120 1.26 -2.63 8.78
CA GLU A 120 1.17 -2.74 10.23
C GLU A 120 2.41 -2.13 10.90
N ASP A 121 2.20 -1.18 11.78
CA ASP A 121 3.24 -0.51 12.55
C ASP A 121 2.53 0.16 13.73
N SER A 122 3.20 0.20 14.88
CA SER A 122 2.59 0.69 16.13
C SER A 122 2.38 2.20 16.15
N GLY A 123 2.90 2.91 15.14
CA GLY A 123 2.96 4.36 15.08
C GLY A 123 4.38 4.90 15.25
N ASP A 124 5.31 4.06 15.75
CA ASP A 124 6.64 4.49 16.17
C ASP A 124 7.75 4.15 15.16
N GLY A 125 7.42 3.53 14.02
CA GLY A 125 8.41 3.17 13.00
C GLY A 125 9.09 1.82 13.22
N ASP A 126 8.40 0.87 13.85
CA ASP A 126 8.84 -0.47 14.26
C ASP A 126 8.84 -1.50 13.09
N TRP A 127 9.08 -1.02 11.87
CA TRP A 127 9.05 -1.83 10.65
C TRP A 127 10.00 -3.02 10.64
N THR A 128 9.47 -4.21 10.38
CA THR A 128 10.25 -5.42 10.18
C THR A 128 11.08 -5.36 8.89
N GLY A 129 12.13 -6.18 8.81
CA GLY A 129 12.92 -6.31 7.58
C GLY A 129 12.07 -6.78 6.39
N GLN A 130 11.07 -7.62 6.64
CA GLN A 130 10.14 -8.10 5.63
C GLN A 130 9.25 -6.98 5.10
N GLN A 131 8.75 -6.10 5.96
CA GLN A 131 7.96 -4.93 5.57
C GLN A 131 8.82 -3.96 4.75
N ARG A 132 10.03 -3.65 5.22
CA ARG A 132 10.98 -2.77 4.52
C ARG A 132 11.36 -3.29 3.13
N ASP A 133 11.33 -4.60 2.91
CA ASP A 133 11.56 -5.21 1.60
C ASP A 133 10.29 -5.26 0.72
N VAL A 134 9.14 -5.71 1.23
CA VAL A 134 7.92 -5.88 0.42
C VAL A 134 7.27 -4.54 0.04
N TYR A 135 7.32 -3.53 0.90
CA TYR A 135 6.63 -2.25 0.67
C TYR A 135 7.08 -1.59 -0.65
N PRO A 136 8.38 -1.31 -0.90
CA PRO A 136 8.81 -0.72 -2.17
C PRO A 136 8.55 -1.63 -3.38
N ARG A 137 8.49 -2.96 -3.21
CA ARG A 137 8.15 -3.91 -4.28
C ARG A 137 6.68 -3.80 -4.69
N LEU A 138 5.79 -3.79 -3.70
CA LEU A 138 4.36 -3.61 -3.93
C LEU A 138 4.07 -2.26 -4.59
N VAL A 139 4.68 -1.19 -4.08
CA VAL A 139 4.57 0.14 -4.66
C VAL A 139 5.09 0.15 -6.11
N ALA A 140 6.23 -0.47 -6.40
CA ALA A 140 6.75 -0.56 -7.77
C ALA A 140 5.80 -1.34 -8.70
N ARG A 141 5.19 -2.44 -8.24
CA ARG A 141 4.18 -3.16 -9.03
C ARG A 141 2.94 -2.30 -9.28
N LEU A 142 2.50 -1.50 -8.32
CA LEU A 142 1.39 -0.56 -8.53
C LEU A 142 1.77 0.55 -9.50
N CYS A 143 2.99 1.08 -9.42
CA CYS A 143 3.50 2.06 -10.37
C CYS A 143 3.46 1.51 -11.81
N LEU A 144 3.94 0.28 -12.03
CA LEU A 144 3.86 -0.39 -13.34
C LEU A 144 2.41 -0.61 -13.77
N PHE A 145 1.56 -1.10 -12.86
CA PHE A 145 0.16 -1.37 -13.13
C PHE A 145 -0.62 -0.12 -13.53
N LEU A 146 -0.35 1.02 -12.88
CA LEU A 146 -0.99 2.31 -13.13
C LEU A 146 -0.31 3.12 -14.25
N GLY A 147 0.87 2.71 -14.72
CA GLY A 147 1.66 3.48 -15.67
C GLY A 147 2.18 4.81 -15.10
N ILE A 148 2.54 4.84 -13.82
CA ILE A 148 3.03 6.04 -13.13
C ILE A 148 4.47 5.90 -12.64
N GLU A 149 5.16 7.04 -12.57
CA GLU A 149 6.54 7.13 -12.05
C GLU A 149 6.59 7.15 -10.52
N SER A 150 7.76 6.86 -9.93
CA SER A 150 7.94 6.87 -8.47
C SER A 150 7.70 8.23 -7.81
N SER A 151 7.73 9.34 -8.57
CA SER A 151 7.37 10.68 -8.08
C SER A 151 5.89 10.82 -7.73
N ARG A 152 5.04 9.90 -8.20
CA ARG A 152 3.61 9.82 -7.87
C ARG A 152 3.32 9.03 -6.59
N VAL A 153 4.35 8.59 -5.88
CA VAL A 153 4.24 7.93 -4.57
C VAL A 153 4.46 8.95 -3.47
N CYS A 154 3.59 8.97 -2.46
CA CYS A 154 3.75 9.86 -1.32
C CYS A 154 3.38 9.17 0.00
N ALA A 155 3.93 9.67 1.10
CA ALA A 155 3.39 9.41 2.43
C ALA A 155 2.05 10.12 2.63
N HIS A 156 1.24 9.65 3.58
CA HIS A 156 0.04 10.39 3.98
C HIS A 156 0.37 11.77 4.55
N ARG A 157 1.48 11.90 5.29
CA ARG A 157 2.02 13.22 5.71
C ARG A 157 2.46 14.12 4.56
N GLU A 158 2.84 13.56 3.41
CA GLU A 158 3.15 14.35 2.22
C GLU A 158 1.85 14.77 1.49
N TRP A 159 0.82 13.92 1.53
CA TRP A 159 -0.53 14.21 0.99
C TRP A 159 -1.28 15.26 1.82
N ALA A 160 -1.18 15.19 3.15
CA ALA A 160 -1.89 16.07 4.09
C ALA A 160 -0.99 16.54 5.26
N PRO A 161 -0.03 17.45 4.99
CA PRO A 161 1.02 17.83 5.95
C PRO A 161 0.54 18.39 7.29
N GLU A 162 -0.63 19.01 7.33
CA GLU A 162 -1.18 19.62 8.56
C GLU A 162 -2.04 18.66 9.40
N ARG A 163 -2.35 17.47 8.88
CA ARG A 163 -3.25 16.51 9.55
C ARG A 163 -2.63 15.17 9.89
N LYS A 164 -1.53 14.81 9.23
CA LYS A 164 -1.05 13.43 9.15
C LYS A 164 0.46 13.37 9.29
N GLU A 165 0.93 12.36 9.98
CA GLU A 165 2.35 12.10 10.25
C GLU A 165 2.84 10.76 9.65
N ASP A 166 1.89 9.88 9.33
CA ASP A 166 2.16 8.54 8.82
C ASP A 166 2.71 8.54 7.38
N PRO A 167 3.54 7.54 7.01
CA PRO A 167 4.04 6.43 7.83
C PRO A 167 5.30 6.81 8.61
N ALA A 168 5.27 6.73 9.94
CA ALA A 168 6.42 7.02 10.81
C ALA A 168 7.64 6.16 10.43
N GLY A 169 8.86 6.66 10.64
CA GLY A 169 10.10 5.89 10.40
C GLY A 169 10.47 5.59 8.94
N ILE A 170 9.60 5.83 7.95
CA ILE A 170 9.91 5.62 6.53
C ILE A 170 10.50 6.90 5.89
N ASP A 171 11.73 6.83 5.37
CA ASP A 171 12.28 7.86 4.50
C ASP A 171 11.70 7.74 3.09
N MET A 172 10.75 8.61 2.75
CA MET A 172 10.09 8.62 1.44
C MET A 172 11.04 8.91 0.27
N ARG A 173 12.18 9.60 0.49
CA ARG A 173 13.18 9.77 -0.57
C ARG A 173 13.86 8.44 -0.89
N ARG A 174 14.23 7.67 0.14
CA ARG A 174 14.81 6.32 -0.04
C ARG A 174 13.78 5.36 -0.66
N LEU A 175 12.54 5.37 -0.18
CA LEU A 175 11.46 4.54 -0.74
C LEU A 175 11.26 4.84 -2.23
N ARG A 176 11.09 6.11 -2.62
CA ARG A 176 10.92 6.50 -4.02
C ARG A 176 12.14 6.17 -4.89
N ALA A 177 13.36 6.25 -4.34
CA ALA A 177 14.57 5.85 -5.04
C ALA A 177 14.61 4.34 -5.31
N ARG A 178 14.19 3.52 -4.33
CA ARG A 178 14.10 2.06 -4.47
C ARG A 178 12.99 1.65 -5.43
N VAL A 179 11.85 2.33 -5.41
CA VAL A 179 10.78 2.16 -6.41
C VAL A 179 11.32 2.51 -7.80
N ALA A 180 12.00 3.65 -7.98
CA ALA A 180 12.58 4.02 -9.27
C ALA A 180 13.60 3.00 -9.78
N HIS A 181 14.37 2.38 -8.88
CA HIS A 181 15.26 1.27 -9.22
C HIS A 181 14.48 0.08 -9.78
N TYR A 182 13.44 -0.37 -9.07
CA TYR A 182 12.58 -1.46 -9.54
C TYR A 182 11.86 -1.16 -10.86
N LEU A 183 11.48 0.10 -11.12
CA LEU A 183 10.90 0.48 -12.41
C LEU A 183 11.91 0.35 -13.56
N ARG A 184 13.22 0.52 -13.31
CA ARG A 184 14.30 0.29 -14.29
C ARG A 184 14.71 -1.18 -14.39
N SER A 185 14.55 -1.94 -13.31
CA SER A 185 14.85 -3.37 -13.23
C SER A 185 13.66 -4.19 -12.73
N PRO A 186 12.56 -4.33 -13.50
CA PRO A 186 11.34 -4.98 -13.01
C PRO A 186 11.52 -6.45 -12.60
N ASP A 187 12.50 -7.15 -13.18
CA ASP A 187 12.83 -8.54 -12.83
C ASP A 187 13.37 -8.70 -11.40
N GLU A 188 13.83 -7.59 -10.78
CA GLU A 188 14.27 -7.57 -9.39
C GLU A 188 13.10 -7.35 -8.41
N ILE A 189 11.89 -7.07 -8.89
CA ILE A 189 10.72 -6.81 -8.03
C ILE A 189 10.30 -8.05 -7.23
N PRO A 190 10.13 -9.24 -7.83
CA PRO A 190 9.83 -10.44 -7.05
C PRO A 190 10.94 -10.71 -6.05
N ARG A 191 10.59 -10.99 -4.79
CA ARG A 191 11.56 -11.40 -3.78
C ARG A 191 12.26 -12.67 -4.26
N GLY A 192 13.57 -12.60 -4.46
CA GLY A 192 14.40 -13.77 -4.74
C GLY A 192 14.35 -14.77 -3.58
N ALA A 193 14.58 -16.05 -3.87
CA ALA A 193 14.85 -17.02 -2.81
C ALA A 193 16.14 -16.59 -2.10
N ALA A 194 16.01 -15.95 -0.93
CA ALA A 194 17.06 -15.30 -0.14
C ALA A 194 17.63 -13.98 -0.75
N SER A 195 16.96 -12.85 -0.51
CA SER A 195 17.68 -11.58 -0.34
C SER A 195 17.29 -10.96 0.99
N THR A 196 18.08 -11.21 2.03
CA THR A 196 18.14 -10.32 3.18
C THR A 196 18.80 -9.04 2.69
N PHE A 197 18.01 -8.03 2.33
CA PHE A 197 18.54 -6.67 2.28
C PHE A 197 18.81 -6.27 3.74
N GLU A 198 20.06 -6.41 4.17
CA GLU A 198 20.53 -5.79 5.40
C GLU A 198 20.51 -4.28 5.18
N ASP A 199 19.58 -3.58 5.83
CA ASP A 199 19.58 -2.12 5.89
C ASP A 199 20.67 -1.73 6.89
N HIS A 200 21.87 -1.45 6.38
CA HIS A 200 22.90 -0.82 7.19
C HIS A 200 22.55 0.67 7.36
N GLY A 201 21.90 1.02 8.47
CA GLY A 201 21.84 2.38 9.01
C GLY A 201 20.45 2.87 9.36
#